data_AF-A0A956W035-F1
#
_entry.id   AF-A0A956W035-F1
#
_cell.length_a   1.000
_cell.length_b   1.000
_cell.length_c   1.000
_cell.angle_alpha   90.00
_cell.angle_beta   90.00
_cell.angle_gamma   90.00
#
_symmetry.space_group_name_H-M   'P 1'
#
loop_
_entity.id
_entity.type
_entity.pdbx_description
1 polymer ?
#
loop_
_entity_poly.entity_id
_entity_poly.type
_entity_poly.pdbx_seq_one_letter_code
_entity_poly.pdbx_strand_id
1 'polypeptide(L)'
;LFLVRDVFYGSVPRLNTVFKLGYQAWILLAIAGGVGLASLLARGPSRMVGRLLAVPMAAILFLALIYPLLAVPNRTGAFSGESSTDGFAALARNNPAEYALVLWLDREVPASAIVVEAPSDSYSSNGGRVGSRTGRQTPIGWYFHEIQWRGSTDANHARLRAIQEKVDRVYNATTPDDLLAAVNDLDASYVVVGSPERSRYPSTSMTTMDQALDLVFEVGDVRVYAVPVRAVMSTS
;
A
#
# COMPACT_ATOMS: atom_id res chain seq x y z
N LEU A 1 -23.40 -15.24 -14.74
CA LEU A 1 -22.05 -14.82 -14.31
C LEU A 1 -22.01 -13.30 -14.39
N PHE A 2 -21.83 -12.60 -13.28
CA PHE A 2 -21.72 -11.14 -13.28
C PHE A 2 -20.32 -10.73 -13.77
N LEU A 3 -20.24 -9.68 -14.57
CA LEU A 3 -18.97 -9.11 -15.04
C LEU A 3 -18.80 -7.74 -14.40
N VAL A 4 -17.75 -7.56 -13.60
CA VAL A 4 -17.34 -6.25 -13.11
C VAL A 4 -16.45 -5.61 -14.18
N ARG A 5 -16.99 -4.60 -14.87
CA ARG A 5 -16.22 -3.81 -15.84
C ARG A 5 -15.51 -2.66 -15.10
N ASP A 6 -14.19 -2.71 -15.09
CA ASP A 6 -13.35 -1.69 -14.45
C ASP A 6 -12.11 -1.37 -15.31
N VAL A 7 -11.14 -0.67 -14.70
CA VAL A 7 -9.92 -0.19 -15.36
C VAL A 7 -9.05 -1.31 -15.94
N PHE A 8 -9.22 -2.56 -15.51
CA PHE A 8 -8.51 -3.72 -16.04
C PHE A 8 -9.22 -4.39 -17.21
N TYR A 9 -10.43 -3.93 -17.58
CA TYR A 9 -11.26 -4.63 -18.55
C TYR A 9 -10.58 -4.82 -19.92
N GLY A 10 -9.79 -3.84 -20.36
CA GLY A 10 -9.11 -3.89 -21.66
C GLY A 10 -7.97 -4.91 -21.77
N SER A 11 -7.37 -5.31 -20.63
CA SER A 11 -6.24 -6.24 -20.59
C SER A 11 -6.59 -7.58 -19.95
N VAL A 12 -7.30 -7.54 -18.82
CA VAL A 12 -7.70 -8.73 -18.04
C VAL A 12 -9.20 -8.63 -17.67
N PRO A 13 -10.12 -8.86 -18.64
CA PRO A 13 -11.55 -8.56 -18.53
C PRO A 13 -12.27 -9.09 -17.28
N ARG A 14 -11.77 -10.17 -16.67
CA ARG A 14 -12.42 -10.86 -15.54
C ARG A 14 -11.62 -10.80 -14.24
N LEU A 15 -10.48 -10.10 -14.21
CA LEU A 15 -9.58 -10.08 -13.05
C LEU A 15 -10.34 -9.84 -11.75
N ASN A 16 -11.01 -8.69 -11.65
CA ASN A 16 -11.72 -8.31 -10.44
C ASN A 16 -13.02 -9.08 -10.20
N THR A 17 -13.62 -9.65 -11.23
CA THR A 17 -14.76 -10.57 -11.04
C THR A 17 -14.29 -11.83 -10.31
N VAL A 18 -13.21 -12.47 -10.78
CA VAL A 18 -12.65 -13.68 -10.16
C VAL A 18 -12.05 -13.36 -8.80
N PHE A 19 -11.27 -12.28 -8.70
CA PHE A 19 -10.62 -11.88 -7.46
C PHE A 19 -11.61 -11.53 -6.34
N LYS A 20 -12.67 -10.77 -6.65
CA LYS A 20 -13.62 -10.29 -5.63
C LYS A 20 -14.71 -11.29 -5.25
N LEU A 21 -15.07 -12.20 -6.17
CA LEU A 21 -16.19 -13.15 -5.98
C LEU A 21 -15.75 -14.61 -5.89
N GLY A 22 -14.48 -14.91 -6.17
CA GLY A 22 -13.95 -16.27 -6.19
C GLY A 22 -14.11 -16.96 -4.85
N TYR A 23 -13.73 -16.29 -3.75
CA TYR A 23 -13.82 -16.88 -2.41
C TYR A 23 -15.25 -17.21 -2.00
N GLN A 24 -16.20 -16.29 -2.24
CA GLN A 24 -17.61 -16.47 -1.91
C GLN A 24 -18.20 -17.63 -2.74
N ALA A 25 -17.86 -17.71 -4.03
CA ALA A 25 -18.28 -18.83 -4.87
C ALA A 25 -17.74 -20.17 -4.34
N TRP A 26 -16.46 -20.24 -3.99
CA TRP A 26 -15.86 -21.46 -3.41
C TRP A 26 -16.48 -21.86 -2.07
N ILE A 27 -16.78 -20.90 -1.19
CA ILE A 27 -17.45 -21.17 0.09
C ILE A 27 -18.84 -21.77 -0.13
N LEU A 28 -19.65 -21.16 -1.02
CA LEU A 28 -20.99 -21.67 -1.33
C LEU A 28 -20.94 -23.06 -1.97
N LEU A 29 -19.99 -23.29 -2.90
CA LEU A 29 -19.77 -24.60 -3.51
C LEU A 29 -19.33 -25.64 -2.48
N ALA A 30 -18.48 -25.28 -1.51
CA ALA A 30 -18.05 -26.18 -0.45
C ALA A 30 -19.23 -26.60 0.45
N ILE A 31 -20.09 -25.66 0.83
CA ILE A 31 -21.29 -25.94 1.63
C ILE A 31 -22.27 -26.82 0.84
N ALA A 32 -22.60 -26.43 -0.39
CA ALA A 32 -23.50 -27.20 -1.25
C ALA A 32 -22.96 -28.60 -1.54
N GLY A 33 -21.66 -28.71 -1.79
CA GLY A 33 -20.95 -29.98 -1.97
C GLY A 33 -21.02 -30.86 -0.73
N GLY A 34 -20.79 -30.29 0.46
CA GLY A 34 -20.91 -31.01 1.73
C GLY A 34 -22.32 -31.53 2.00
N VAL A 35 -23.34 -30.69 1.81
CA VAL A 35 -24.76 -31.10 1.94
C VAL A 35 -25.14 -32.16 0.90
N GLY A 36 -24.69 -31.99 -0.35
CA GLY A 36 -24.91 -32.95 -1.42
C GLY A 36 -24.29 -34.31 -1.12
N LEU A 37 -23.05 -34.32 -0.61
CA LEU A 37 -22.36 -35.53 -0.19
C LEU A 37 -23.08 -36.20 0.99
N ALA A 38 -23.44 -35.45 2.04
CA ALA A 38 -24.17 -36.00 3.19
C ALA A 38 -25.53 -36.59 2.77
N SER A 39 -26.26 -35.91 1.89
CA SER A 39 -27.54 -36.37 1.35
C SER A 39 -27.39 -37.64 0.52
N LEU A 40 -26.32 -37.73 -0.29
CA LEU A 40 -26.01 -38.95 -1.05
C LEU A 40 -25.71 -40.12 -0.10
N LEU A 41 -24.87 -39.92 0.91
CA LEU A 41 -24.53 -40.94 1.89
C LEU A 41 -25.77 -41.43 2.68
N ALA A 42 -26.66 -40.52 3.06
CA ALA A 42 -27.90 -40.85 3.78
C ALA A 42 -28.87 -41.72 2.94
N ARG A 43 -28.83 -41.61 1.61
CA ARG A 43 -29.65 -42.43 0.70
C ARG A 43 -29.12 -43.86 0.53
N GLY A 44 -27.96 -44.20 1.11
CA GLY A 44 -27.36 -45.54 1.03
C GLY A 44 -27.04 -45.93 -0.41
N PRO A 45 -26.09 -45.25 -1.09
CA PRO A 45 -25.73 -45.58 -2.45
C PRO A 45 -25.24 -47.03 -2.51
N SER A 46 -25.46 -47.71 -3.65
CA SER A 46 -25.03 -49.10 -3.78
C SER A 46 -23.53 -49.22 -3.45
N ARG A 47 -23.13 -50.34 -2.83
CA ARG A 47 -21.71 -50.58 -2.46
C ARG A 47 -20.76 -50.41 -3.64
N MET A 48 -21.23 -50.68 -4.86
CA MET A 48 -20.47 -50.48 -6.10
C MET A 48 -20.25 -49.00 -6.41
N VAL A 49 -21.30 -48.16 -6.33
CA VAL A 49 -21.21 -46.72 -6.55
C VAL A 49 -20.35 -46.05 -5.48
N GLY A 50 -20.52 -46.43 -4.21
CA GLY A 50 -19.68 -45.92 -3.12
C GLY A 50 -18.20 -46.23 -3.33
N ARG A 51 -17.86 -47.46 -3.75
CA ARG A 51 -16.46 -47.85 -4.05
C ARG A 51 -15.90 -47.14 -5.27
N LEU A 52 -16.68 -47.00 -6.34
CA LEU A 52 -16.28 -46.31 -7.57
C LEU A 52 -15.97 -44.83 -7.33
N LEU A 53 -16.70 -44.17 -6.42
CA LEU A 53 -16.50 -42.75 -6.09
C LEU A 53 -15.48 -42.52 -4.96
N ALA A 54 -15.28 -43.49 -4.07
CA ALA A 54 -14.38 -43.34 -2.92
C ALA A 54 -12.93 -43.11 -3.33
N VAL A 55 -12.42 -43.91 -4.27
CA VAL A 55 -11.01 -43.79 -4.74
C VAL A 55 -10.72 -42.45 -5.40
N PRO A 56 -11.48 -41.96 -6.41
CA PRO A 56 -11.22 -40.65 -7.00
C PRO A 56 -11.43 -39.51 -6.00
N MET A 57 -12.42 -39.62 -5.09
CA MET A 57 -12.62 -38.60 -4.04
C MET A 57 -11.43 -38.55 -3.08
N ALA A 58 -10.94 -39.71 -2.62
CA ALA A 58 -9.76 -39.80 -1.78
C ALA A 58 -8.52 -39.27 -2.49
N ALA A 59 -8.35 -39.54 -3.78
CA ALA A 59 -7.26 -39.01 -4.59
C ALA A 59 -7.34 -37.47 -4.70
N ILE A 60 -8.52 -36.91 -4.96
CA ILE A 60 -8.72 -35.45 -5.01
C ILE A 60 -8.41 -34.81 -3.65
N LEU A 61 -8.90 -35.40 -2.55
CA LEU A 61 -8.63 -34.91 -1.19
C LEU A 61 -7.13 -34.98 -0.86
N PHE A 62 -6.47 -36.10 -1.22
CA PHE A 62 -5.04 -36.25 -1.03
C PHE A 62 -4.26 -35.18 -1.80
N LEU A 63 -4.57 -34.98 -3.09
CA LEU A 63 -3.94 -33.94 -3.90
C LEU A 63 -4.21 -32.52 -3.36
N ALA A 64 -5.42 -32.27 -2.85
CA ALA A 64 -5.77 -30.99 -2.24
C ALA A 64 -4.95 -30.71 -0.97
N LEU A 65 -4.63 -31.74 -0.19
CA LEU A 65 -3.80 -31.63 1.03
C LEU A 65 -2.32 -31.37 0.74
N ILE A 66 -1.82 -31.66 -0.46
CA ILE A 66 -0.44 -31.34 -0.85
C ILE A 66 -0.20 -29.83 -0.75
N TYR A 67 -1.16 -29.01 -1.17
CA TYR A 67 -1.01 -27.55 -1.16
C TYR A 67 -0.74 -26.99 0.25
N PRO A 68 -1.60 -27.17 1.28
CA PRO A 68 -1.32 -26.63 2.60
C PRO A 68 -0.04 -27.21 3.23
N LEU A 69 0.29 -28.48 2.99
CA LEU A 69 1.52 -29.10 3.49
C LEU A 69 2.79 -28.43 2.95
N LEU A 70 2.79 -28.01 1.68
CA LEU A 70 3.93 -27.32 1.06
C LEU A 70 3.87 -25.81 1.26
N ALA A 71 2.68 -25.22 1.20
CA ALA A 71 2.47 -23.78 1.28
C ALA A 71 2.76 -23.23 2.68
N VAL A 72 2.39 -23.94 3.75
CA VAL A 72 2.60 -23.44 5.12
C VAL A 72 4.09 -23.24 5.42
N PRO A 73 4.99 -24.23 5.25
CA PRO A 73 6.42 -24.02 5.45
C PRO A 73 7.00 -22.99 4.48
N ASN A 74 6.58 -22.99 3.21
CA ASN A 74 7.07 -22.02 2.22
C ASN A 74 6.72 -20.58 2.59
N ARG A 75 5.49 -20.31 3.05
CA ARG A 75 5.02 -18.96 3.40
C ARG A 75 5.54 -18.48 4.74
N THR A 76 5.81 -19.38 5.67
CA THR A 76 6.27 -19.05 7.03
C THR A 76 7.78 -19.12 7.19
N GLY A 77 8.52 -19.49 6.13
CA GLY A 77 9.94 -19.83 6.25
C GLY A 77 10.16 -20.97 7.25
N ALA A 78 9.24 -21.95 7.28
CA ALA A 78 9.18 -23.02 8.26
C ALA A 78 9.17 -22.54 9.72
N PHE A 79 8.63 -21.34 9.98
CA PHE A 79 8.63 -20.70 11.29
C PHE A 79 10.04 -20.52 11.89
N SER A 80 11.07 -20.43 11.04
CA SER A 80 12.46 -20.28 11.48
C SER A 80 12.81 -18.87 11.95
N GLY A 81 11.97 -17.87 11.64
CA GLY A 81 12.14 -16.48 12.05
C GLY A 81 11.20 -16.08 13.19
N GLU A 82 11.55 -14.99 13.88
CA GLU A 82 10.68 -14.37 14.88
C GLU A 82 9.35 -13.94 14.26
N SER A 83 8.25 -14.32 14.92
CA SER A 83 6.90 -13.93 14.56
C SER A 83 6.42 -12.81 15.49
N SER A 84 5.68 -11.84 14.94
CA SER A 84 5.10 -10.75 15.73
C SER A 84 3.72 -10.39 15.17
N THR A 85 2.80 -10.01 16.06
CA THR A 85 1.52 -9.41 15.69
C THR A 85 1.61 -7.90 15.47
N ASP A 86 2.74 -7.29 15.85
CA ASP A 86 3.03 -5.88 15.56
C ASP A 86 3.39 -5.73 14.07
N GLY A 87 2.55 -5.00 13.34
CA GLY A 87 2.73 -4.72 11.92
C GLY A 87 4.01 -3.95 11.58
N PHE A 88 4.61 -3.26 12.55
CA PHE A 88 5.88 -2.56 12.38
C PHE A 88 7.10 -3.35 12.84
N ALA A 89 6.96 -4.56 13.39
CA ALA A 89 8.10 -5.34 13.86
C ALA A 89 9.12 -5.61 12.74
N ALA A 90 8.66 -5.89 11.52
CA ALA A 90 9.54 -6.05 10.36
C ALA A 90 10.22 -4.72 9.96
N LEU A 91 9.51 -3.60 10.06
CA LEU A 91 10.06 -2.27 9.77
C LEU A 91 11.13 -1.90 10.80
N ALA A 92 10.86 -2.09 12.09
CA ALA A 92 11.79 -1.83 13.17
C ALA A 92 13.10 -2.61 13.03
N ARG A 93 13.04 -3.87 12.57
CA ARG A 93 14.23 -4.70 12.33
C ARG A 93 14.98 -4.31 11.05
N ASN A 94 14.26 -4.14 9.95
CA ASN A 94 14.86 -4.02 8.62
C ASN A 94 15.22 -2.57 8.25
N ASN A 95 14.51 -1.59 8.81
CA ASN A 95 14.76 -0.17 8.60
C ASN A 95 14.44 0.65 9.87
N PRO A 96 15.35 0.64 10.85
CA PRO A 96 15.15 1.34 12.12
C PRO A 96 14.95 2.86 11.97
N ALA A 97 15.55 3.49 10.96
CA ALA A 97 15.39 4.92 10.68
C ALA A 97 13.96 5.26 10.22
N GLU A 98 13.41 4.47 9.30
CA GLU A 98 12.00 4.60 8.90
C GLU A 98 11.03 4.28 10.04
N TYR A 99 11.37 3.31 10.89
CA TYR A 99 10.56 3.04 12.08
C TYR A 99 10.57 4.24 13.05
N ALA A 100 11.73 4.86 13.27
CA ALA A 100 11.86 6.06 14.08
C ALA A 100 11.06 7.24 13.49
N LEU A 101 11.06 7.40 12.16
CA LEU A 101 10.23 8.38 11.46
C LEU A 101 8.74 8.16 11.75
N VAL A 102 8.26 6.93 11.63
CA VAL A 102 6.84 6.60 11.90
C VAL A 102 6.45 6.98 13.33
N LEU A 103 7.28 6.61 14.31
CA LEU A 103 7.04 6.93 15.72
C LEU A 103 7.09 8.44 16.00
N TRP A 104 8.03 9.16 15.38
CA TRP A 104 8.15 10.60 15.55
C TRP A 104 6.98 11.33 14.92
N LEU A 105 6.61 10.98 13.68
CA LEU A 105 5.43 11.52 13.03
C LEU A 105 4.22 11.29 13.93
N ASP A 106 4.00 10.06 14.40
CA ASP A 106 2.87 9.69 15.24
C ASP A 106 2.70 10.56 16.50
N ARG A 107 3.81 10.92 17.15
CA ARG A 107 3.84 11.66 18.41
C ARG A 107 3.83 13.17 18.23
N GLU A 108 4.61 13.68 17.27
CA GLU A 108 4.96 15.11 17.20
C GLU A 108 4.18 15.86 16.12
N VAL A 109 3.71 15.17 15.07
CA VAL A 109 3.04 15.82 13.93
C VAL A 109 1.53 15.75 14.10
N PRO A 110 0.79 16.89 14.06
CA PRO A 110 -0.68 16.89 14.14
C PRO A 110 -1.32 16.03 13.04
N ALA A 111 -2.43 15.36 13.36
CA ALA A 111 -3.16 14.53 12.40
C ALA A 111 -3.71 15.31 11.20
N SER A 112 -3.92 16.62 11.35
CA SER A 112 -4.35 17.53 10.27
C SER A 112 -3.22 18.03 9.38
N ALA A 113 -1.96 17.73 9.71
CA ALA A 113 -0.81 18.20 8.95
C ALA A 113 -0.73 17.48 7.60
N ILE A 114 -0.36 18.23 6.56
CA ILE A 114 -0.03 17.67 5.25
C ILE A 114 1.47 17.39 5.22
N VAL A 115 1.81 16.11 5.05
CA VAL A 115 3.19 15.63 4.98
C VAL A 115 3.50 15.24 3.54
N VAL A 116 4.49 15.91 2.95
CA VAL A 116 4.96 15.61 1.59
C VAL A 116 5.96 14.46 1.66
N GLU A 117 5.70 13.43 0.85
CA GLU A 117 6.59 12.30 0.59
C GLU A 117 6.67 12.06 -0.92
N ALA A 118 7.70 11.36 -1.39
CA ALA A 118 7.79 10.97 -2.80
C ALA A 118 6.62 10.05 -3.19
N PRO A 119 5.93 10.30 -4.33
CA PRO A 119 5.01 9.33 -4.87
C PRO A 119 5.77 8.13 -5.42
N SER A 120 5.07 7.02 -5.63
CA SER A 120 5.66 5.82 -6.24
C SER A 120 4.73 5.11 -7.20
N ASP A 121 5.32 4.18 -7.93
CA ASP A 121 4.58 3.15 -8.65
C ASP A 121 3.76 2.28 -7.70
N SER A 122 2.76 1.63 -8.28
CA SER A 122 1.90 0.68 -7.58
C SER A 122 2.69 -0.46 -6.96
N TYR A 123 2.32 -0.85 -5.74
CA TYR A 123 2.95 -1.94 -4.99
C TYR A 123 4.42 -1.70 -4.59
N SER A 124 4.92 -0.49 -4.75
CA SER A 124 6.22 -0.10 -4.21
C SER A 124 6.08 0.29 -2.74
N SER A 125 6.92 -0.29 -1.88
CA SER A 125 6.99 0.04 -0.45
C SER A 125 7.45 1.48 -0.18
N ASN A 126 7.87 2.20 -1.22
CA ASN A 126 8.52 3.50 -1.12
C ASN A 126 7.54 4.68 -1.20
N GLY A 127 6.32 4.51 -1.69
CA GLY A 127 5.30 5.57 -1.74
C GLY A 127 4.06 5.22 -0.91
N GLY A 128 3.34 6.26 -0.48
CA GLY A 128 2.20 6.12 0.43
C GLY A 128 2.60 5.66 1.84
N ARG A 129 3.89 5.72 2.19
CA ARG A 129 4.45 5.12 3.42
C ARG A 129 4.15 5.97 4.64
N VAL A 130 4.11 7.29 4.53
CA VAL A 130 3.71 8.18 5.62
C VAL A 130 2.23 8.00 5.90
N GLY A 131 1.37 8.14 4.88
CA GLY A 131 -0.08 8.07 5.06
C GLY A 131 -0.55 6.71 5.57
N SER A 132 -0.05 5.60 5.00
CA SER A 132 -0.46 4.26 5.39
C SER A 132 0.00 3.83 6.79
N ARG A 133 1.11 4.39 7.30
CA ARG A 133 1.68 4.00 8.59
C ARG A 133 1.27 4.93 9.73
N THR A 134 0.93 6.18 9.43
CA THR A 134 0.72 7.22 10.46
C THR A 134 -0.67 7.87 10.39
N GLY A 135 -1.45 7.63 9.32
CA GLY A 135 -2.75 8.27 9.13
C GLY A 135 -2.69 9.77 8.78
N ARG A 136 -1.50 10.35 8.60
CA ARG A 136 -1.31 11.75 8.19
C ARG A 136 -1.60 11.94 6.72
N GLN A 137 -2.14 13.10 6.37
CA GLN A 137 -2.48 13.39 4.98
C GLN A 137 -1.20 13.55 4.14
N THR A 138 -1.17 12.88 3.00
CA THR A 138 -0.11 13.02 1.98
C THR A 138 -0.74 13.47 0.66
N PRO A 139 -0.12 14.36 -0.14
CA PRO A 139 -0.75 14.84 -1.37
C PRO A 139 -1.13 13.73 -2.36
N ILE A 140 -0.23 12.77 -2.57
CA ILE A 140 -0.47 11.60 -3.41
C ILE A 140 0.53 10.47 -3.09
N GLY A 141 0.02 9.24 -2.93
CA GLY A 141 0.84 8.04 -2.75
C GLY A 141 1.08 7.33 -4.08
N TRP A 142 0.20 6.37 -4.41
CA TRP A 142 0.27 5.59 -5.65
C TRP A 142 -0.72 6.10 -6.69
N TYR A 143 -0.23 6.83 -7.69
CA TYR A 143 -1.04 7.44 -8.75
C TYR A 143 -2.04 6.46 -9.38
N PHE A 144 -1.60 5.27 -9.77
CA PHE A 144 -2.48 4.31 -10.45
C PHE A 144 -3.53 3.68 -9.51
N HIS A 145 -3.28 3.62 -8.20
CA HIS A 145 -4.30 3.18 -7.24
C HIS A 145 -5.34 4.26 -7.00
N GLU A 146 -4.96 5.54 -6.97
CA GLU A 146 -5.93 6.64 -6.96
C GLU A 146 -6.85 6.58 -8.19
N ILE A 147 -6.33 6.25 -9.37
CA ILE A 147 -7.13 6.03 -10.58
C ILE A 147 -8.10 4.85 -10.43
N GLN A 148 -7.67 3.73 -9.83
CA GLN A 148 -8.55 2.58 -9.59
C GLN A 148 -9.72 2.93 -8.68
N TRP A 149 -9.50 3.74 -7.65
CA TRP A 149 -10.53 4.12 -6.68
C TRP A 149 -11.46 5.24 -7.17
N ARG A 150 -10.93 6.18 -7.97
CA ARG A 150 -11.68 7.36 -8.44
C ARG A 150 -12.27 7.21 -9.84
N GLY A 151 -11.82 6.21 -10.59
CA GLY A 151 -12.22 5.92 -11.96
C GLY A 151 -11.20 6.41 -13.00
N SER A 152 -11.01 5.63 -14.07
CA SER A 152 -10.06 5.93 -15.16
C SER A 152 -10.68 6.86 -16.20
N THR A 153 -10.93 8.11 -15.81
CA THR A 153 -11.38 9.18 -16.71
C THR A 153 -10.22 10.15 -17.00
N ASP A 154 -10.25 10.81 -18.16
CA ASP A 154 -9.23 11.82 -18.52
C ASP A 154 -9.15 12.94 -17.47
N ALA A 155 -10.29 13.33 -16.89
CA ALA A 155 -10.35 14.33 -15.82
C ALA A 155 -9.61 13.88 -14.55
N ASN A 156 -9.79 12.61 -14.12
CA ASN A 156 -9.07 12.07 -12.97
C ASN A 156 -7.57 11.93 -13.24
N HIS A 157 -7.21 11.49 -14.45
CA HIS A 157 -5.83 11.43 -14.90
C HIS A 157 -5.15 12.80 -14.87
N ALA A 158 -5.79 13.83 -15.43
CA ALA A 158 -5.27 15.19 -15.42
C ALA A 158 -5.11 15.72 -13.99
N ARG A 159 -6.12 15.54 -13.14
CA ARG A 159 -6.09 15.97 -11.73
C ARG A 159 -4.96 15.31 -10.95
N LEU A 160 -4.82 13.97 -11.03
CA LEU A 160 -3.84 13.24 -10.24
C LEU A 160 -2.41 13.46 -10.73
N ARG A 161 -2.20 13.64 -12.05
CA ARG A 161 -0.91 14.07 -12.59
C ARG A 161 -0.53 15.46 -12.10
N ALA A 162 -1.48 16.40 -12.12
CA ALA A 162 -1.21 17.74 -11.60
C ALA A 162 -0.79 17.71 -10.12
N ILE A 163 -1.41 16.88 -9.28
CA ILE A 163 -0.99 16.72 -7.87
C ILE A 163 0.42 16.12 -7.78
N GLN A 164 0.73 15.10 -8.59
CA GLN A 164 2.06 14.52 -8.63
C GLN A 164 3.12 15.54 -9.08
N GLU A 165 2.82 16.35 -10.09
CA GLU A 165 3.69 17.43 -10.55
C GLU A 165 3.92 18.47 -9.45
N LYS A 166 2.90 18.80 -8.64
CA LYS A 166 3.08 19.68 -7.46
C LYS A 166 4.08 19.09 -6.46
N VAL A 167 3.98 17.79 -6.15
CA VAL A 167 4.95 17.11 -5.27
C VAL A 167 6.34 17.07 -5.90
N ASP A 168 6.43 16.76 -7.19
CA ASP A 168 7.71 16.74 -7.91
C ASP A 168 8.37 18.14 -7.91
N ARG A 169 7.61 19.25 -7.90
CA ARG A 169 8.18 20.59 -7.77
C ARG A 169 8.85 20.83 -6.42
N VAL A 170 8.32 20.30 -5.31
CA VAL A 170 8.96 20.39 -3.99
C VAL A 170 10.34 19.74 -4.03
N TYR A 171 10.44 18.53 -4.59
CA TYR A 171 11.69 17.78 -4.61
C TYR A 171 12.62 18.12 -5.79
N ASN A 172 12.20 18.96 -6.73
CA ASN A 172 13.05 19.48 -7.81
C ASN A 172 13.40 20.97 -7.66
N ALA A 173 12.89 21.65 -6.63
CA ALA A 173 13.22 23.04 -6.37
C ALA A 173 14.74 23.20 -6.14
N THR A 174 15.33 24.19 -6.79
CA THR A 174 16.76 24.49 -6.71
C THR A 174 17.07 25.78 -5.97
N THR A 175 16.04 26.58 -5.65
CA THR A 175 16.15 27.82 -4.89
C THR A 175 15.20 27.82 -3.69
N PRO A 176 15.55 28.50 -2.58
CA PRO A 176 14.67 28.61 -1.42
C PRO A 176 13.29 29.19 -1.73
N ASP A 177 13.20 30.19 -2.61
CA ASP A 177 11.93 30.82 -2.96
C ASP A 177 11.02 29.88 -3.77
N ASP A 178 11.58 29.13 -4.72
CA ASP A 178 10.81 28.13 -5.48
C ASP A 178 10.32 27.00 -4.58
N LEU A 179 11.16 26.55 -3.64
CA LEU A 179 10.79 25.51 -2.68
C LEU A 179 9.65 25.99 -1.79
N LEU A 180 9.75 27.20 -1.24
CA LEU A 180 8.71 27.79 -0.39
C LEU A 180 7.40 27.99 -1.17
N ALA A 181 7.46 28.42 -2.44
CA ALA A 181 6.28 28.50 -3.29
C ALA A 181 5.65 27.11 -3.52
N ALA A 182 6.46 26.08 -3.75
CA ALA A 182 6.01 24.71 -4.00
C ALA A 182 5.35 24.06 -2.77
N VAL A 183 5.92 24.22 -1.57
CA VAL A 183 5.32 23.68 -0.33
C VAL A 183 4.04 24.42 0.04
N ASN A 184 3.97 25.74 -0.19
CA ASN A 184 2.76 26.52 0.03
C ASN A 184 1.63 26.16 -0.94
N ASP A 185 1.92 25.85 -2.21
CA ASP A 185 0.90 25.40 -3.19
C ASP A 185 0.26 24.03 -2.84
N LEU A 186 0.88 23.30 -1.91
CA LEU A 186 0.37 22.04 -1.36
C LEU A 186 -0.25 22.19 0.04
N ASP A 187 -0.23 23.39 0.62
CA ASP A 187 -0.52 23.62 2.04
C ASP A 187 0.28 22.68 2.96
N ALA A 188 1.52 22.34 2.55
CA ALA A 188 2.36 21.38 3.23
C ALA A 188 2.86 21.93 4.56
N SER A 189 2.79 21.10 5.60
CA SER A 189 3.35 21.41 6.92
C SER A 189 4.73 20.79 7.11
N TYR A 190 4.96 19.62 6.50
CA TYR A 190 6.22 18.90 6.61
C TYR A 190 6.64 18.29 5.26
N VAL A 191 7.94 18.14 5.07
CA VAL A 191 8.55 17.44 3.93
C VAL A 191 9.47 16.34 4.46
N VAL A 192 9.25 15.10 4.04
CA VAL A 192 10.09 13.95 4.42
C VAL A 192 11.15 13.72 3.35
N VAL A 193 12.36 13.38 3.77
CA VAL A 193 13.46 12.95 2.89
C VAL A 193 14.07 11.67 3.45
N GLY A 194 13.89 10.55 2.76
CA GLY A 194 14.57 9.29 3.04
C GLY A 194 15.16 8.68 1.77
N SER A 195 15.46 7.37 1.81
CA SER A 195 15.96 6.63 0.66
C SER A 195 15.07 6.77 -0.61
N PRO A 196 13.72 6.72 -0.53
CA PRO A 196 12.85 6.95 -1.69
C PRO A 196 13.11 8.28 -2.39
N GLU A 197 13.11 9.38 -1.64
CA GLU A 197 13.29 10.73 -2.16
C GLU A 197 14.70 10.89 -2.76
N ARG A 198 15.73 10.43 -2.04
CA ARG A 198 17.13 10.50 -2.49
C ARG A 198 17.40 9.68 -3.75
N SER A 199 16.66 8.59 -3.95
CA SER A 199 16.81 7.74 -5.14
C SER A 199 16.17 8.35 -6.40
N ARG A 200 15.17 9.23 -6.22
CA ARG A 200 14.34 9.75 -7.29
C ARG A 200 14.70 11.19 -7.69
N TYR A 201 15.17 12.00 -6.74
CA TYR A 201 15.33 13.43 -6.92
C TYR A 201 16.78 13.89 -6.75
N PRO A 202 17.17 15.02 -7.37
CA PRO A 202 18.55 15.51 -7.32
C PRO A 202 18.96 15.92 -5.89
N SER A 203 20.22 15.67 -5.53
CA SER A 203 20.74 16.04 -4.21
C SER A 203 20.71 17.56 -3.94
N THR A 204 20.70 18.38 -4.99
CA THR A 204 20.58 19.84 -4.88
C THR A 204 19.30 20.28 -4.19
N SER A 205 18.18 19.56 -4.35
CA SER A 205 16.94 19.95 -3.67
C SER A 205 17.01 19.73 -2.17
N MET A 206 17.76 18.72 -1.71
CA MET A 206 17.97 18.49 -0.27
C MET A 206 18.82 19.61 0.34
N THR A 207 19.85 20.08 -0.39
CA THR A 207 20.60 21.27 0.01
C THR A 207 19.71 22.51 0.07
N THR A 208 18.78 22.68 -0.89
CA THR A 208 17.80 23.77 -0.86
C THR A 208 16.85 23.65 0.35
N MET A 209 16.43 22.43 0.73
CA MET A 209 15.63 22.21 1.93
C MET A 209 16.37 22.60 3.20
N ASP A 210 17.65 22.23 3.32
CA ASP A 210 18.52 22.62 4.45
C ASP A 210 18.66 24.14 4.59
N GLN A 211 18.47 24.91 3.51
CA GLN A 211 18.57 26.38 3.51
C GLN A 211 17.22 27.09 3.80
N ALA A 212 16.11 26.47 3.43
CA ALA A 212 14.81 27.15 3.36
C ALA A 212 13.79 26.67 4.40
N LEU A 213 13.96 25.46 4.94
CA LEU A 213 13.04 24.81 5.85
C LEU A 213 13.73 24.46 7.17
N ASP A 214 12.95 24.22 8.22
CA ASP A 214 13.48 23.90 9.54
C ASP A 214 13.65 22.38 9.70
N LEU A 215 14.88 21.89 9.89
CA LEU A 215 15.12 20.48 10.17
C LEU A 215 14.63 20.13 11.60
N VAL A 216 13.60 19.28 11.69
CA VAL A 216 12.93 18.94 12.96
C VAL A 216 13.09 17.47 13.37
N PHE A 217 13.59 16.63 12.48
CA PHE A 217 13.90 15.23 12.75
C PHE A 217 15.03 14.74 11.85
N GLU A 218 15.99 14.00 12.43
CA GLU A 218 17.03 13.31 11.69
C GLU A 218 17.42 12.02 12.41
N VAL A 219 17.29 10.89 11.72
CA VAL A 219 17.78 9.58 12.16
C VAL A 219 18.32 8.83 10.94
N GLY A 220 19.61 8.50 10.96
CA GLY A 220 20.25 7.85 9.81
C GLY A 220 20.23 8.76 8.57
N ASP A 221 19.68 8.28 7.46
CA ASP A 221 19.50 9.02 6.21
C ASP A 221 18.13 9.69 6.07
N VAL A 222 17.25 9.49 7.06
CA VAL A 222 15.87 10.01 7.09
C VAL A 222 15.83 11.35 7.80
N ARG A 223 15.26 12.36 7.13
CA ARG A 223 15.06 13.71 7.63
C ARG A 223 13.62 14.14 7.48
N VAL A 224 13.14 14.99 8.40
CA VAL A 224 11.89 15.74 8.24
C VAL A 224 12.14 17.22 8.41
N TYR A 225 11.64 17.99 7.46
CA TYR A 225 11.67 19.44 7.47
C TYR A 225 10.28 19.99 7.76
N ALA A 226 10.17 20.94 8.68
CA ALA A 226 8.96 21.71 8.92
C ALA A 226 8.96 22.95 8.02
N VAL A 227 7.79 23.29 7.48
CA VAL A 227 7.61 24.49 6.67
C VAL A 227 7.50 25.71 7.61
N PRO A 228 8.36 26.73 7.46
CA PRO A 228 8.39 27.86 8.39
C PRO A 228 7.11 28.71 8.25
N VAL A 229 6.48 29.02 9.38
CA VAL A 229 5.35 29.95 9.42
C VAL A 229 5.90 31.37 9.30
N ARG A 230 5.89 31.94 8.10
CA ARG A 230 6.23 33.36 7.91
C ARG A 230 5.09 34.23 8.46
N ALA A 231 5.22 34.64 9.73
CA ALA A 231 4.41 35.72 10.26
C ALA A 231 4.85 37.04 9.61
N VAL A 232 4.00 37.63 8.77
CA VAL A 232 4.21 39.00 8.29
C VAL A 232 3.93 39.93 9.45
N MET A 233 4.99 40.33 10.18
CA MET A 233 4.88 41.39 11.16
C MET A 233 4.78 42.72 10.41
N SER A 234 3.61 43.35 10.45
CA SER A 234 3.43 44.70 9.90
C SER A 234 4.18 45.68 10.81
N THR A 235 5.24 46.30 10.30
CA THR A 235 5.86 47.44 10.97
C THR A 235 5.00 48.66 10.69
N SER A 236 4.23 49.10 11.68
CA SER A 236 3.56 50.40 11.71
C SER A 236 4.56 51.54 11.68
#